data_AF-A0A9E1INF5-F1
#
_entry.id   AF-A0A9E1INF5-F1
#
_cell.length_a   1.000
_cell.length_b   1.000
_cell.length_c   1.000
_cell.angle_alpha   90.00
_cell.angle_beta   90.00
_cell.angle_gamma   90.00
#
_symmetry.space_group_name_H-M   'P 1'
#
loop_
_entity.id
_entity.type
_entity.pdbx_description
1 polymer ?
#
loop_
_entity_poly.entity_id
_entity_poly.type
_entity_poly.pdbx_seq_one_letter_code
_entity_poly.pdbx_strand_id
1 'polypeptide(L)'
;MEDQQSQCCTEAALQWSIRVIDRQYAELCYCNVCGKVHHADLLTVPLRLFPLTRRCISCGGQQENDQCGFCGLTVDEDQANHAELLVQLSHQTFLDAALGLCDLERVALALKMSSAEIRWGDNETMGRIVRLQALEALGERTRALNEAYDWVDNGGPLMVWGIIADLEVHNDNIEGAIHALERGLQDDPENTGLCTDYAELMSLADNRPSALHYATKGLHDTECLDRCVKVIHEVAERFFADGKFNSALTAVARTGTLQERYVDLAWLRARIFAVKNDRAGTMRALETVLTLDPNHKDARHMAQSFRTPQ
;
A
#
# COMPACT_ATOMS: atom_id res chain seq x y z
N MET A 1 25.71 37.25 -25.83
CA MET A 1 25.56 36.14 -24.86
C MET A 1 24.96 35.01 -25.66
N GLU A 2 25.83 34.19 -26.22
CA GLU A 2 25.46 33.05 -27.05
C GLU A 2 24.79 32.00 -26.18
N ASP A 3 23.59 31.58 -26.58
CA ASP A 3 22.86 30.45 -26.01
C ASP A 3 23.74 29.20 -26.14
N GLN A 4 24.39 28.82 -25.05
CA GLN A 4 24.87 27.46 -24.89
C GLN A 4 23.64 26.55 -24.74
N GLN A 5 23.06 26.17 -25.87
CA GLN A 5 22.23 24.96 -25.97
C GLN A 5 23.14 23.76 -25.68
N SER A 6 23.41 23.53 -24.40
CA SER A 6 24.00 22.28 -23.92
C SER A 6 23.03 21.16 -24.28
N GLN A 7 23.47 20.31 -25.22
CA GLN A 7 22.79 19.08 -25.59
C GLN A 7 22.54 18.28 -24.31
N CYS A 8 21.28 17.95 -24.05
CA CYS A 8 20.95 17.01 -22.98
C CYS A 8 21.53 15.63 -23.32
N CYS A 9 21.80 14.81 -22.31
CA CYS A 9 22.29 13.45 -22.47
C CYS A 9 21.40 12.65 -23.45
N THR A 10 22.01 12.01 -24.45
CA THR A 10 21.34 11.37 -25.60
C THR A 10 20.55 10.11 -25.25
N GLU A 11 20.70 9.57 -24.05
CA GLU A 11 19.90 8.48 -23.49
C GLU A 11 19.26 9.00 -22.20
N ALA A 12 18.21 9.79 -22.35
CA ALA A 12 17.62 10.55 -21.26
C ALA A 12 16.84 9.62 -20.33
N ALA A 13 17.42 9.28 -19.18
CA ALA A 13 16.66 8.86 -18.01
C ALA A 13 15.92 10.08 -17.43
N LEU A 14 14.87 10.49 -18.16
CA LEU A 14 13.94 11.53 -17.72
C LEU A 14 13.18 11.01 -16.50
N GLN A 15 13.08 11.87 -15.49
CA GLN A 15 12.31 11.60 -14.29
C GLN A 15 11.38 12.77 -14.02
N TRP A 16 10.23 12.46 -13.43
CA TRP A 16 9.31 13.45 -12.92
C TRP A 16 9.63 13.72 -11.45
N SER A 17 9.35 14.93 -11.01
CA SER A 17 9.34 15.25 -9.59
C SER A 17 8.35 16.36 -9.32
N ILE A 18 7.83 16.39 -8.10
CA ILE A 18 6.95 17.46 -7.64
C ILE A 18 7.67 18.43 -6.73
N ARG A 19 7.41 19.72 -6.91
CA ARG A 19 7.88 20.82 -6.06
C ARG A 19 6.73 21.76 -5.75
N VAL A 20 6.84 22.51 -4.66
CA VAL A 20 5.92 23.62 -4.38
C VAL A 20 6.66 24.92 -4.71
N ILE A 21 6.14 25.68 -5.68
CA ILE A 21 6.68 26.97 -6.13
C ILE A 21 5.56 27.99 -5.99
N ASP A 22 5.79 29.07 -5.23
CA ASP A 22 4.81 30.14 -5.02
C ASP A 22 3.41 29.65 -4.59
N ARG A 23 3.38 28.62 -3.72
CA ARG A 23 2.17 27.94 -3.22
C ARG A 23 1.37 27.18 -4.29
N GLN A 24 1.97 26.90 -5.43
CA GLN A 24 1.42 26.02 -6.48
C GLN A 24 2.28 24.76 -6.57
N TYR A 25 1.68 23.64 -6.99
CA TYR A 25 2.44 22.45 -7.28
C TYR A 25 3.03 22.57 -8.68
N ALA A 26 4.31 22.24 -8.80
CA ALA A 26 5.05 22.20 -10.04
C ALA A 26 5.48 20.76 -10.32
N GLU A 27 5.00 20.18 -11.42
CA GLU A 27 5.52 18.90 -11.93
C GLU A 27 6.66 19.18 -12.90
N LEU A 28 7.85 18.70 -12.56
CA LEU A 28 9.08 18.96 -13.31
C LEU A 28 9.57 17.67 -13.96
N CYS A 29 9.67 17.66 -15.29
CA CYS A 29 10.41 16.64 -16.02
C CYS A 29 11.86 17.09 -16.16
N TYR A 30 12.80 16.32 -15.65
CA TYR A 30 14.22 16.65 -15.69
C TYR A 30 15.06 15.43 -16.04
N CYS A 31 16.24 15.67 -16.61
CA CYS A 31 17.23 14.62 -16.83
C CYS A 31 17.92 14.30 -15.51
N ASN A 32 17.82 13.06 -15.03
CA ASN A 32 18.45 12.66 -13.76
C ASN A 32 20.00 12.64 -13.81
N VAL A 33 20.60 12.69 -14.99
CA VAL A 33 22.06 12.73 -15.18
C VAL A 33 22.60 14.15 -15.08
N CYS A 34 21.99 15.11 -15.79
CA CYS A 34 22.51 16.49 -15.86
C CYS A 34 21.68 17.52 -15.09
N GLY A 35 20.54 17.13 -14.54
CA GLY A 35 19.63 18.00 -13.78
C GLY A 35 18.86 19.02 -14.63
N LYS A 36 19.01 19.00 -15.96
CA LYS A 36 18.31 19.94 -16.85
C LYS A 36 16.81 19.68 -16.81
N VAL A 37 16.03 20.73 -16.53
CA VAL A 37 14.57 20.70 -16.62
C VAL A 37 14.17 20.81 -18.09
N HIS A 38 13.39 19.84 -18.55
CA HIS A 38 12.84 19.77 -19.89
C HIS A 38 11.43 20.34 -19.96
N HIS A 39 10.66 20.12 -18.89
CA HIS A 39 9.25 20.49 -18.82
C HIS A 39 8.90 20.88 -17.39
N ALA A 40 8.01 21.86 -17.24
CA ALA A 40 7.52 22.31 -15.95
C ALA A 40 6.05 22.70 -16.06
N ASP A 41 5.17 21.93 -15.43
CA ASP A 41 3.74 22.23 -15.35
C ASP A 41 3.42 22.82 -13.98
N LEU A 42 2.95 24.07 -13.96
CA LEU A 42 2.37 24.69 -12.77
C LEU A 42 0.89 24.34 -12.67
N LEU A 43 0.54 23.61 -11.62
CA LEU A 43 -0.78 23.06 -11.41
C LEU A 43 -1.39 23.64 -10.14
N THR A 44 -2.59 24.21 -10.30
CA THR A 44 -3.52 24.36 -9.18
C THR A 44 -4.22 23.04 -8.98
N VAL A 45 -4.20 22.47 -7.77
CA VAL A 45 -4.77 21.13 -7.50
C VAL A 45 -5.95 21.19 -6.51
N PRO A 46 -6.93 20.29 -6.62
CA PRO A 46 -8.10 20.27 -5.73
C PRO A 46 -7.77 19.66 -4.36
N LEU A 47 -7.10 20.42 -3.49
CA LEU A 47 -6.79 19.98 -2.11
C LEU A 47 -8.02 19.92 -1.19
N ARG A 48 -9.13 20.56 -1.57
CA ARG A 48 -10.38 20.60 -0.79
C ARG A 48 -11.54 20.23 -1.68
N LEU A 49 -11.90 18.95 -1.69
CA LEU A 49 -12.94 18.45 -2.57
C LEU A 49 -14.27 18.21 -1.85
N PHE A 50 -14.28 18.02 -0.53
CA PHE A 50 -15.49 17.70 0.21
C PHE A 50 -16.16 18.93 0.86
N PRO A 51 -17.50 19.05 0.77
CA PRO A 51 -18.43 18.21 -0.02
C PRO A 51 -18.31 18.48 -1.55
N LEU A 52 -18.33 17.40 -2.35
CA LEU A 52 -18.11 17.40 -3.81
C LEU A 52 -19.02 18.35 -4.58
N THR A 53 -20.27 18.49 -4.16
CA THR A 53 -21.30 19.23 -4.91
C THR A 53 -21.07 20.73 -4.99
N ARG A 54 -20.15 21.29 -4.18
CA ARG A 54 -19.88 22.72 -4.10
C ARG A 54 -18.42 23.08 -4.33
N ARG A 55 -17.63 22.17 -4.90
CA ARG A 55 -16.20 22.36 -5.12
C ARG A 55 -15.88 22.22 -6.61
N CYS A 56 -15.02 23.09 -7.10
CA CYS A 56 -14.42 22.98 -8.43
C CYS A 56 -13.42 21.82 -8.45
N ILE A 57 -13.51 20.96 -9.45
CA ILE A 57 -12.63 19.80 -9.63
C ILE A 57 -11.23 20.25 -10.04
N SER A 58 -11.10 21.34 -10.81
CA SER A 58 -9.79 21.85 -11.20
C SER A 58 -8.98 22.40 -10.01
N CYS A 59 -9.60 23.14 -9.07
CA CYS A 59 -8.85 23.87 -8.05
C CYS A 59 -9.30 23.67 -6.59
N GLY A 60 -10.41 22.99 -6.33
CA GLY A 60 -11.00 22.86 -4.99
C GLY A 60 -11.64 24.14 -4.45
N GLY A 61 -11.75 25.20 -5.27
CA GLY A 61 -12.45 26.43 -4.91
C GLY A 61 -13.96 26.22 -4.75
N GLN A 62 -14.62 27.06 -3.97
CA GLN A 62 -16.08 26.98 -3.79
C GLN A 62 -16.81 27.39 -5.08
N GLN A 63 -17.83 26.61 -5.45
CA GLN A 63 -18.74 26.94 -6.55
C GLN A 63 -19.87 27.82 -6.01
N GLU A 64 -20.00 29.03 -6.55
CA GLU A 64 -21.03 30.02 -6.21
C GLU A 64 -21.58 30.66 -7.49
N ASN A 65 -22.90 30.74 -7.63
CA ASN A 65 -23.55 31.28 -8.83
C ASN A 65 -23.02 30.66 -10.15
N ASP A 66 -22.93 29.33 -10.18
CA ASP A 66 -22.43 28.52 -11.30
C ASP A 66 -20.97 28.78 -11.71
N GLN A 67 -20.18 29.48 -10.89
CA GLN A 67 -18.77 29.72 -11.13
C GLN A 67 -17.90 29.42 -9.91
N CYS A 68 -16.67 28.97 -10.15
CA CYS A 68 -15.71 28.81 -9.09
C CYS A 68 -15.20 30.18 -8.61
N GLY A 69 -15.33 30.48 -7.32
CA GLY A 69 -14.82 31.73 -6.74
C GLY A 69 -13.28 31.87 -6.77
N PHE A 70 -12.54 30.82 -7.15
CA PHE A 70 -11.08 30.85 -7.26
C PHE A 70 -10.58 30.94 -8.70
N CYS A 71 -10.98 30.00 -9.57
CA CYS A 71 -10.53 29.96 -10.97
C CYS A 71 -11.53 30.56 -11.97
N GLY A 72 -12.73 30.93 -11.55
CA GLY A 72 -13.78 31.49 -12.41
C GLY A 72 -14.51 30.49 -13.31
N LEU A 73 -14.06 29.23 -13.36
CA LEU A 73 -14.67 28.21 -14.23
C LEU A 73 -16.06 27.81 -13.75
N THR A 74 -16.97 27.70 -14.71
CA THR A 74 -18.24 26.98 -14.54
C THR A 74 -18.02 25.47 -14.45
N VAL A 75 -19.04 24.72 -14.02
CA VAL A 75 -18.97 23.24 -13.96
C VAL A 75 -18.73 22.64 -15.35
N ASP A 76 -19.39 23.16 -16.39
CA ASP A 76 -19.27 22.66 -17.75
C ASP A 76 -17.88 22.95 -18.36
N GLU A 77 -17.33 24.14 -18.09
CA GLU A 77 -15.95 24.49 -18.49
C GLU A 77 -14.91 23.63 -17.75
N ASP A 78 -15.13 23.38 -16.46
CA ASP A 78 -14.26 22.50 -15.66
C ASP A 78 -14.27 21.07 -16.24
N GLN A 79 -15.44 20.54 -16.59
CA GLN A 79 -15.57 19.24 -17.23
C GLN A 79 -14.90 19.20 -18.61
N ALA A 80 -15.13 20.21 -19.45
CA ALA A 80 -14.53 20.31 -20.78
C ALA A 80 -13.00 20.37 -20.70
N ASN A 81 -12.44 21.12 -19.75
CA ASN A 81 -11.00 21.18 -19.54
C ASN A 81 -10.41 19.81 -19.14
N HIS A 82 -11.10 19.04 -18.29
CA HIS A 82 -10.65 17.70 -17.93
C HIS A 82 -10.77 16.72 -19.09
N ALA A 83 -11.80 16.84 -19.93
CA ALA A 83 -11.94 16.04 -21.14
C ALA A 83 -10.83 16.35 -22.17
N GLU A 84 -10.42 17.62 -22.30
CA GLU A 84 -9.28 17.98 -23.13
C GLU A 84 -7.96 17.39 -22.60
N LEU A 85 -7.75 17.44 -21.27
CA LEU A 85 -6.59 16.81 -20.63
C LEU A 85 -6.53 15.30 -20.90
N LEU A 86 -7.66 14.59 -20.88
CA LEU A 86 -7.69 13.17 -21.25
C LEU A 86 -7.17 12.93 -22.67
N VAL A 87 -7.62 13.74 -23.63
CA VAL A 87 -7.18 13.65 -25.03
C VAL A 87 -5.67 13.91 -25.15
N GLN A 88 -5.17 14.93 -24.46
CA GLN A 88 -3.74 15.26 -24.47
C GLN A 88 -2.88 14.14 -23.87
N LEU A 89 -3.36 13.50 -22.80
CA LEU A 89 -2.69 12.39 -22.14
C LEU A 89 -2.85 11.06 -22.89
N SER A 90 -3.68 11.00 -23.95
CA SER A 90 -3.97 9.78 -24.71
C SER A 90 -4.63 8.66 -23.88
N HIS A 91 -5.47 9.02 -22.91
CA HIS A 91 -6.26 8.08 -22.11
C HIS A 91 -7.76 8.15 -22.47
N GLN A 92 -8.49 7.07 -22.20
CA GLN A 92 -9.91 6.97 -22.52
C GLN A 92 -10.82 7.40 -21.37
N THR A 93 -10.41 7.14 -20.12
CA THR A 93 -11.18 7.43 -18.90
C THR A 93 -10.36 8.23 -17.90
N PHE A 94 -11.03 8.94 -16.99
CA PHE A 94 -10.35 9.68 -15.91
C PHE A 94 -9.61 8.74 -14.96
N LEU A 95 -10.19 7.57 -14.64
CA LEU A 95 -9.52 6.56 -13.83
C LEU A 95 -8.23 6.03 -14.48
N ASP A 96 -8.27 5.65 -15.76
CA ASP A 96 -7.08 5.15 -16.47
C ASP A 96 -5.98 6.20 -16.52
N ALA A 97 -6.35 7.46 -16.75
CA ALA A 97 -5.41 8.57 -16.72
C ALA A 97 -4.81 8.76 -15.32
N ALA A 98 -5.63 8.73 -14.26
CA ALA A 98 -5.18 8.90 -12.90
C ALA A 98 -4.18 7.81 -12.48
N LEU A 99 -4.47 6.55 -12.78
CA LEU A 99 -3.60 5.42 -12.50
C LEU A 99 -2.27 5.52 -13.27
N GLY A 100 -2.34 5.76 -14.58
CA GLY A 100 -1.13 5.91 -15.41
C GLY A 100 -0.26 7.10 -14.99
N LEU A 101 -0.86 8.18 -14.49
CA LEU A 101 -0.13 9.33 -13.96
C LEU A 101 0.52 9.03 -12.60
N CYS A 102 -0.09 8.22 -11.74
CA CYS A 102 0.54 7.73 -10.52
C CYS A 102 1.81 6.91 -10.84
N ASP A 103 1.74 6.00 -11.83
CA ASP A 103 2.89 5.20 -12.26
C ASP A 103 4.04 6.05 -12.82
N LEU A 104 3.72 7.21 -13.39
CA LEU A 104 4.68 8.18 -13.91
C LEU A 104 5.13 9.23 -12.87
N GLU A 105 4.74 9.08 -11.60
CA GLU A 105 5.01 10.02 -10.51
C GLU A 105 4.48 11.46 -10.77
N ARG A 106 3.47 11.59 -11.65
CA ARG A 106 2.76 12.84 -11.95
C ARG A 106 1.55 13.02 -11.04
N VAL A 107 1.82 13.05 -9.74
CA VAL A 107 0.80 12.90 -8.68
C VAL A 107 -0.16 14.10 -8.55
N ALA A 108 0.23 15.31 -8.96
CA ALA A 108 -0.68 16.47 -8.95
C ALA A 108 -1.71 16.38 -10.07
N LEU A 109 -1.30 15.91 -11.25
CA LEU A 109 -2.22 15.65 -12.34
C LEU A 109 -3.08 14.41 -12.06
N ALA A 110 -2.51 13.37 -11.45
CA ALA A 110 -3.26 12.21 -10.98
C ALA A 110 -4.38 12.61 -10.01
N LEU A 111 -4.09 13.53 -9.08
CA LEU A 111 -5.09 14.08 -8.15
C LEU A 111 -6.25 14.76 -8.87
N LYS A 112 -5.99 15.54 -9.94
CA LYS A 112 -7.04 16.16 -10.75
C LYS A 112 -7.89 15.10 -11.46
N MET A 113 -7.25 14.14 -12.12
CA MET A 113 -7.96 13.11 -12.87
C MET A 113 -8.80 12.21 -11.96
N SER A 114 -8.28 11.80 -10.81
CA SER A 114 -9.07 11.02 -9.84
C SER A 114 -10.25 11.82 -9.29
N SER A 115 -10.12 13.14 -9.16
CA SER A 115 -11.22 14.00 -8.72
C SER A 115 -12.29 14.18 -9.80
N ALA A 116 -11.88 14.19 -11.07
CA ALA A 116 -12.78 14.14 -12.22
C ALA A 116 -13.52 12.80 -12.29
N GLU A 117 -12.83 11.68 -12.03
CA GLU A 117 -13.44 10.35 -11.95
C GLU A 117 -14.56 10.30 -10.89
N ILE A 118 -14.32 10.87 -9.70
CA ILE A 118 -15.32 10.92 -8.62
C ILE A 118 -16.57 11.71 -9.05
N ARG A 119 -16.41 12.75 -9.87
CA ARG A 119 -17.49 13.68 -10.21
C ARG A 119 -18.25 13.28 -11.48
N TRP A 120 -17.54 12.78 -12.48
CA TRP A 120 -18.06 12.58 -13.84
C TRP A 120 -17.69 11.21 -14.43
N GLY A 121 -16.91 10.40 -13.72
CA GLY A 121 -16.52 9.06 -14.15
C GLY A 121 -17.53 7.98 -13.77
N ASP A 122 -17.13 6.73 -14.02
CA ASP A 122 -17.98 5.55 -13.88
C ASP A 122 -17.66 4.75 -12.60
N ASN A 123 -16.51 5.00 -11.96
CA ASN A 123 -16.04 4.27 -10.80
C ASN A 123 -15.59 5.21 -9.66
N GLU A 124 -16.58 5.79 -8.99
CA GLU A 124 -16.37 6.72 -7.87
C GLU A 124 -15.46 6.13 -6.78
N THR A 125 -15.65 4.86 -6.41
CA THR A 125 -14.87 4.19 -5.36
C THR A 125 -13.39 4.15 -5.71
N MET A 126 -13.04 3.69 -6.91
CA MET A 126 -11.63 3.68 -7.33
C MET A 126 -11.08 5.10 -7.50
N GLY A 127 -11.87 6.04 -8.01
CA GLY A 127 -11.49 7.45 -8.07
C GLY A 127 -11.11 8.00 -6.69
N ARG A 128 -11.90 7.69 -5.65
CA ARG A 128 -11.60 8.09 -4.26
C ARG A 128 -10.34 7.43 -3.73
N ILE A 129 -10.13 6.13 -3.97
CA ILE A 129 -8.92 5.43 -3.53
C ILE A 129 -7.67 6.07 -4.15
N VAL A 130 -7.65 6.27 -5.46
CA VAL A 130 -6.52 6.90 -6.17
C VAL A 130 -6.32 8.34 -5.72
N ARG A 131 -7.41 9.06 -5.40
CA ARG A 131 -7.33 10.41 -4.84
C ARG A 131 -6.65 10.44 -3.46
N LEU A 132 -6.99 9.52 -2.56
CA LEU A 132 -6.34 9.42 -1.25
C LEU A 132 -4.84 9.12 -1.39
N GLN A 133 -4.48 8.20 -2.29
CA GLN A 133 -3.08 7.88 -2.62
C GLN A 133 -2.33 9.10 -3.19
N ALA A 134 -2.97 9.85 -4.10
CA ALA A 134 -2.36 11.05 -4.67
C ALA A 134 -2.17 12.17 -3.63
N LEU A 135 -3.13 12.37 -2.71
CA LEU A 135 -2.98 13.31 -1.59
C LEU A 135 -1.81 12.91 -0.68
N GLU A 136 -1.70 11.62 -0.34
CA GLU A 136 -0.58 11.11 0.44
C GLU A 136 0.78 11.33 -0.26
N ALA A 137 0.87 10.99 -1.56
CA ALA A 137 2.09 11.17 -2.34
C ALA A 137 2.50 12.65 -2.50
N LEU A 138 1.54 13.57 -2.44
CA LEU A 138 1.77 15.01 -2.39
C LEU A 138 2.24 15.50 -1.00
N GLY A 139 2.26 14.64 0.02
CA GLY A 139 2.57 14.98 1.40
C GLY A 139 1.38 15.55 2.17
N GLU A 140 0.17 15.55 1.60
CA GLU A 140 -1.06 16.07 2.21
C GLU A 140 -1.77 14.99 3.06
N ARG A 141 -1.01 14.26 3.87
CA ARG A 141 -1.48 13.07 4.61
C ARG A 141 -2.64 13.37 5.57
N THR A 142 -2.60 14.49 6.28
CA THR A 142 -3.71 14.90 7.15
C THR A 142 -5.00 15.14 6.35
N ARG A 143 -4.89 15.62 5.10
CA ARG A 143 -6.08 15.78 4.24
C ARG A 143 -6.59 14.44 3.77
N ALA A 144 -5.69 13.54 3.35
CA ALA A 144 -6.06 12.19 2.95
C ALA A 144 -6.81 11.50 4.10
N LEU A 145 -6.29 11.56 5.33
CA LEU A 145 -6.96 11.00 6.52
C LEU A 145 -8.34 11.61 6.74
N ASN A 146 -8.44 12.93 6.81
CA ASN A 146 -9.74 13.59 7.02
C ASN A 146 -10.76 13.20 5.93
N GLU A 147 -10.31 13.13 4.67
CA GLU A 147 -11.16 12.74 3.55
C GLU A 147 -11.60 11.27 3.62
N ALA A 148 -10.72 10.37 4.09
CA ALA A 148 -11.04 8.96 4.31
C ALA A 148 -12.03 8.77 5.47
N TYR A 149 -11.84 9.49 6.58
CA TYR A 149 -12.78 9.50 7.71
C TYR A 149 -14.15 10.04 7.31
N ASP A 150 -14.19 11.18 6.61
CA ASP A 150 -15.43 11.72 6.06
C ASP A 150 -16.11 10.70 5.13
N TRP A 151 -15.35 9.91 4.37
CA TRP A 151 -15.94 8.90 3.49
C TRP A 151 -16.63 7.77 4.28
N VAL A 152 -15.97 7.19 5.29
CA VAL A 152 -16.59 6.13 6.11
C VAL A 152 -17.80 6.66 6.89
N ASP A 153 -17.73 7.87 7.44
CA ASP A 153 -18.83 8.49 8.19
C ASP A 153 -20.06 8.76 7.30
N ASN A 154 -19.88 8.86 5.98
CA ASN A 154 -20.93 9.05 5.01
C ASN A 154 -21.28 7.77 4.21
N GLY A 155 -20.98 6.59 4.77
CA GLY A 155 -21.38 5.31 4.19
C GLY A 155 -20.41 4.74 3.15
N GLY A 156 -19.12 5.09 3.26
CA GLY A 156 -18.06 4.50 2.46
C GLY A 156 -17.92 2.99 2.67
N PRO A 157 -17.29 2.27 1.71
CA PRO A 157 -17.12 0.83 1.81
C PRO A 157 -16.16 0.45 2.94
N LEU A 158 -16.36 -0.74 3.50
CA LEU A 158 -15.60 -1.21 4.66
C LEU A 158 -14.09 -1.22 4.45
N MET A 159 -13.62 -1.47 3.23
CA MET A 159 -12.20 -1.48 2.88
C MET A 159 -11.47 -0.15 3.16
N VAL A 160 -12.20 0.96 3.28
CA VAL A 160 -11.60 2.27 3.59
C VAL A 160 -10.98 2.27 4.98
N TRP A 161 -11.43 1.43 5.92
CA TRP A 161 -10.77 1.29 7.22
C TRP A 161 -9.32 0.80 7.12
N GLY A 162 -9.02 -0.07 6.15
CA GLY A 162 -7.64 -0.50 5.86
C GLY A 162 -6.80 0.67 5.32
N ILE A 163 -7.37 1.47 4.42
CA ILE A 163 -6.71 2.68 3.88
C ILE A 163 -6.44 3.71 4.97
N ILE A 164 -7.40 3.94 5.89
CA ILE A 164 -7.21 4.83 7.04
C ILE A 164 -6.06 4.31 7.90
N ALA A 165 -6.00 3.00 8.16
CA ALA A 165 -4.94 2.42 8.97
C ALA A 165 -3.55 2.63 8.36
N ASP A 166 -3.40 2.40 7.05
CA ASP A 166 -2.15 2.66 6.33
C ASP A 166 -1.74 4.13 6.41
N LEU A 167 -2.68 5.05 6.18
CA LEU A 167 -2.44 6.49 6.28
C LEU A 167 -2.04 6.93 7.70
N GLU A 168 -2.62 6.32 8.74
CA GLU A 168 -2.24 6.57 10.14
C GLU A 168 -0.83 6.04 10.44
N VAL A 169 -0.47 4.85 9.93
CA VAL A 169 0.91 4.32 10.05
C VAL A 169 1.91 5.26 9.37
N HIS A 170 1.61 5.78 8.17
CA HIS A 170 2.48 6.75 7.48
C HIS A 170 2.54 8.14 8.15
N ASN A 171 1.67 8.41 9.12
CA ASN A 171 1.72 9.57 10.01
C ASN A 171 2.34 9.23 11.38
N ASP A 172 3.01 8.08 11.50
CA ASP A 172 3.61 7.57 12.74
C ASP A 172 2.60 7.39 13.89
N ASN A 173 1.31 7.24 13.56
CA ASN A 173 0.21 7.09 14.52
C ASN A 173 -0.30 5.64 14.57
N ILE A 174 0.50 4.77 15.20
CA ILE A 174 0.16 3.35 15.34
C ILE A 174 -1.14 3.14 16.13
N GLU A 175 -1.40 3.95 17.16
CA GLU A 175 -2.65 3.84 17.95
C GLU A 175 -3.88 4.18 17.11
N GLY A 176 -3.80 5.21 16.26
CA GLY A 176 -4.86 5.54 15.30
C GLY A 176 -5.11 4.43 14.28
N ALA A 177 -4.04 3.83 13.75
CA ALA A 177 -4.15 2.71 12.83
C ALA A 177 -4.84 1.49 13.46
N ILE A 178 -4.47 1.14 14.70
CA ILE A 178 -5.13 0.08 15.47
C ILE A 178 -6.61 0.41 15.64
N HIS A 179 -6.93 1.63 16.06
CA HIS A 179 -8.31 2.05 16.28
C HIS A 179 -9.14 1.96 14.99
N ALA A 180 -8.60 2.39 13.84
CA ALA A 180 -9.27 2.30 12.55
C ALA A 180 -9.63 0.85 12.17
N LEU A 181 -8.68 -0.08 12.33
CA LEU A 181 -8.91 -1.49 12.03
C LEU A 181 -9.89 -2.14 13.02
N GLU A 182 -9.83 -1.78 14.30
CA GLU A 182 -10.82 -2.22 15.30
C GLU A 182 -12.23 -1.76 14.95
N ARG A 183 -12.39 -0.52 14.46
CA ARG A 183 -13.67 0.01 13.98
C ARG A 183 -14.19 -0.77 12.78
N GLY A 184 -13.34 -1.05 11.78
CA GLY A 184 -13.74 -1.87 10.64
C GLY A 184 -14.09 -3.30 11.02
N LEU A 185 -13.32 -3.94 11.90
CA LEU A 185 -13.58 -5.30 12.39
C LEU A 185 -14.77 -5.38 13.36
N GLN A 186 -15.20 -4.26 13.95
CA GLN A 186 -16.45 -4.20 14.70
C GLN A 186 -17.67 -4.37 13.76
N ASP A 187 -17.59 -3.81 12.55
CA ASP A 187 -18.64 -3.89 11.55
C ASP A 187 -18.64 -5.26 10.83
N ASP A 188 -17.47 -5.82 10.53
CA ASP A 188 -17.31 -7.18 10.00
C ASP A 188 -16.10 -7.91 10.62
N PRO A 189 -16.32 -8.71 11.68
CA PRO A 189 -15.25 -9.42 12.38
C PRO A 189 -14.53 -10.51 11.58
N GLU A 190 -15.09 -10.94 10.45
CA GLU A 190 -14.55 -12.00 9.61
C GLU A 190 -13.96 -11.46 8.30
N ASN A 191 -13.89 -10.14 8.14
CA ASN A 191 -13.25 -9.53 6.98
C ASN A 191 -11.77 -9.91 6.94
N THR A 192 -11.38 -10.76 5.98
CA THR A 192 -10.05 -11.35 5.89
C THR A 192 -8.97 -10.31 5.56
N GLY A 193 -9.28 -9.32 4.73
CA GLY A 193 -8.39 -8.20 4.43
C GLY A 193 -8.03 -7.40 5.69
N LEU A 194 -9.05 -6.89 6.40
CA LEU A 194 -8.84 -6.13 7.64
C LEU A 194 -8.19 -6.97 8.75
N CYS A 195 -8.54 -8.26 8.86
CA CYS A 195 -7.88 -9.16 9.79
C CYS A 195 -6.37 -9.29 9.47
N THR A 196 -6.02 -9.35 8.19
CA THR A 196 -4.62 -9.46 7.75
C THR A 196 -3.85 -8.18 8.05
N ASP A 197 -4.41 -7.02 7.71
CA ASP A 197 -3.81 -5.71 8.02
C ASP A 197 -3.61 -5.53 9.53
N TYR A 198 -4.61 -5.93 10.33
CA TYR A 198 -4.53 -5.87 11.79
C TYR A 198 -3.50 -6.85 12.35
N ALA A 199 -3.36 -8.03 11.76
CA ALA A 199 -2.36 -9.00 12.17
C ALA A 199 -0.92 -8.51 11.93
N GLU A 200 -0.68 -7.88 10.77
CA GLU A 200 0.61 -7.26 10.44
C GLU A 200 0.94 -6.13 11.42
N LEU A 201 -0.02 -5.25 11.70
CA LEU A 201 0.17 -4.16 12.65
C LEU A 201 0.44 -4.67 14.08
N MET A 202 -0.29 -5.68 14.54
CA MET A 202 -0.06 -6.33 15.82
C MET A 202 1.31 -7.03 15.88
N SER A 203 1.79 -7.58 14.77
CA SER A 203 3.15 -8.13 14.66
C SER A 203 4.19 -7.02 14.82
N LEU A 204 4.01 -5.86 14.19
CA LEU A 204 4.91 -4.71 14.34
C LEU A 204 4.93 -4.18 15.78
N ALA A 205 3.77 -4.14 16.46
CA ALA A 205 3.66 -3.74 17.86
C ALA A 205 4.11 -4.81 18.89
N ASP A 206 4.69 -5.93 18.43
CA ASP A 206 5.05 -7.12 19.22
C ASP A 206 3.91 -7.73 20.06
N ASN A 207 2.65 -7.47 19.68
CA ASN A 207 1.47 -8.14 20.23
C ASN A 207 1.23 -9.48 19.54
N ARG A 208 2.11 -10.44 19.83
CA ARG A 208 2.14 -11.77 19.21
C ARG A 208 0.82 -12.55 19.31
N PRO A 209 0.10 -12.58 20.46
CA PRO A 209 -1.16 -13.31 20.55
C PRO A 209 -2.23 -12.77 19.59
N SER A 210 -2.40 -11.45 19.51
CA SER A 210 -3.36 -10.84 18.58
C SER A 210 -2.93 -11.05 17.13
N ALA A 211 -1.66 -10.84 16.80
CA ALA A 211 -1.12 -11.09 15.46
C ALA A 211 -1.44 -12.51 14.96
N LEU A 212 -1.20 -13.54 15.80
CA LEU A 212 -1.52 -14.92 15.46
C LEU A 212 -3.03 -15.17 15.34
N HIS A 213 -3.84 -14.57 16.21
CA HIS A 213 -5.29 -14.74 16.17
C HIS A 213 -5.86 -14.27 14.84
N TYR A 214 -5.54 -13.04 14.42
CA TYR A 214 -6.08 -12.44 13.21
C TYR A 214 -5.45 -12.98 11.93
N ALA A 215 -4.14 -13.27 11.91
CA ALA A 215 -3.51 -13.91 10.75
C ALA A 215 -4.11 -15.30 10.46
N THR A 216 -4.53 -16.03 11.51
CA THR A 216 -5.18 -17.35 11.32
C THR A 216 -6.51 -17.22 10.56
N LYS A 217 -7.24 -16.11 10.76
CA LYS A 217 -8.51 -15.89 10.07
C LYS A 217 -8.32 -15.75 8.56
N GLY A 218 -7.26 -15.09 8.09
CA GLY A 218 -7.00 -14.90 6.65
C GLY A 218 -6.42 -16.11 5.90
N LEU A 219 -6.10 -17.23 6.58
CA LEU A 219 -5.42 -18.39 5.94
C LEU A 219 -6.24 -19.13 4.88
N HIS A 220 -7.55 -18.87 4.78
CA HIS A 220 -8.43 -19.50 3.79
C HIS A 220 -8.69 -18.60 2.58
N ASP A 221 -8.24 -17.34 2.62
CA ASP A 221 -8.37 -16.37 1.56
C ASP A 221 -7.08 -16.33 0.74
N THR A 222 -7.19 -16.60 -0.56
CA THR A 222 -6.04 -16.64 -1.48
C THR A 222 -5.34 -15.30 -1.63
N GLU A 223 -6.04 -14.18 -1.48
CA GLU A 223 -5.45 -12.84 -1.59
C GLU A 223 -4.62 -12.48 -0.34
N CYS A 224 -5.03 -13.01 0.82
CA CYS A 224 -4.40 -12.73 2.11
C CYS A 224 -3.39 -13.80 2.56
N LEU A 225 -3.40 -14.98 1.93
CA LEU A 225 -2.70 -16.19 2.39
C LEU A 225 -1.21 -15.96 2.66
N ASP A 226 -0.48 -15.42 1.68
CA ASP A 226 0.97 -15.24 1.78
C ASP A 226 1.34 -14.23 2.87
N ARG A 227 0.56 -13.15 3.00
CA ARG A 227 0.70 -12.15 4.07
C ARG A 227 0.47 -12.77 5.45
N CYS A 228 -0.60 -13.54 5.61
CA CYS A 228 -0.92 -14.24 6.85
C CYS A 228 0.16 -15.25 7.25
N VAL A 229 0.66 -16.05 6.30
CA VAL A 229 1.74 -17.00 6.55
C VAL A 229 3.02 -16.28 6.97
N LYS A 230 3.36 -15.17 6.33
CA LYS A 230 4.52 -14.34 6.71
C LYS A 230 4.40 -13.83 8.14
N VAL A 231 3.25 -13.28 8.54
CA VAL A 231 3.02 -12.83 9.93
C VAL A 231 3.19 -13.97 10.93
N ILE A 232 2.61 -15.13 10.66
CA ILE A 232 2.72 -16.30 11.55
C ILE A 232 4.17 -16.78 11.65
N HIS A 233 4.89 -16.81 10.54
CA HIS A 233 6.31 -17.16 10.51
C HIS A 233 7.15 -16.19 11.34
N GLU A 234 6.98 -14.87 11.14
CA GLU A 234 7.72 -13.85 11.89
C GLU A 234 7.47 -13.94 13.40
N VAL A 235 6.21 -14.10 13.82
CA VAL A 235 5.87 -14.26 15.23
C VAL A 235 6.46 -15.56 15.80
N ALA A 236 6.45 -16.65 15.03
CA ALA A 236 7.02 -17.93 15.44
C ALA A 236 8.55 -17.88 15.56
N GLU A 237 9.25 -17.19 14.64
CA GLU A 237 10.69 -16.93 14.73
C GLU A 237 11.05 -16.12 15.98
N ARG A 238 10.24 -15.12 16.36
CA ARG A 238 10.45 -14.37 17.62
C ARG A 238 10.28 -15.26 18.84
N PHE A 239 9.28 -16.15 18.86
CA PHE A 239 9.16 -17.15 19.93
C PHE A 239 10.36 -18.10 19.98
N PHE A 240 10.89 -18.51 18.82
CA PHE A 240 12.09 -19.33 18.76
C PHE A 240 13.32 -18.60 19.31
N ALA A 241 13.52 -17.33 18.92
CA ALA A 241 14.62 -16.49 19.40
C ALA A 241 14.55 -16.28 20.93
N ASP A 242 13.35 -16.16 21.49
CA ASP A 242 13.10 -16.09 22.94
C ASP A 242 13.33 -17.42 23.68
N GLY A 243 13.63 -18.52 22.98
CA GLY A 243 13.72 -19.87 23.56
C GLY A 243 12.35 -20.49 23.91
N LYS A 244 11.24 -19.86 23.50
CA LYS A 244 9.86 -20.33 23.73
C LYS A 244 9.44 -21.33 22.65
N PHE A 245 10.16 -22.44 22.53
CA PHE A 245 10.01 -23.41 21.44
C PHE A 245 8.61 -24.02 21.31
N ASN A 246 7.92 -24.25 22.43
CA ASN A 246 6.54 -24.76 22.40
C ASN A 246 5.57 -23.71 21.82
N SER A 247 5.73 -22.43 22.16
CA SER A 247 4.93 -21.35 21.58
C SER A 247 5.21 -21.18 20.08
N ALA A 248 6.48 -21.30 19.66
CA ALA A 248 6.84 -21.28 18.25
C ALA A 248 6.18 -22.43 17.47
N LEU A 249 6.22 -23.66 17.98
CA LEU A 249 5.53 -24.80 17.36
C LEU A 249 4.01 -24.60 17.31
N THR A 250 3.41 -24.11 18.39
CA THR A 250 1.96 -23.82 18.42
C THR A 250 1.58 -22.76 17.40
N ALA A 251 2.41 -21.73 17.21
CA ALA A 251 2.20 -20.71 16.19
C ALA A 251 2.23 -21.33 14.78
N VAL A 252 3.26 -22.10 14.45
CA VAL A 252 3.35 -22.78 13.14
C VAL A 252 2.20 -23.76 12.94
N ALA A 253 1.80 -24.50 13.98
CA ALA A 253 0.70 -25.47 13.90
C ALA A 253 -0.65 -24.85 13.53
N ARG A 254 -0.87 -23.54 13.79
CA ARG A 254 -2.09 -22.82 13.35
C ARG A 254 -2.26 -22.78 11.84
N THR A 255 -1.16 -22.93 11.09
CA THR A 255 -1.19 -22.97 9.62
C THR A 255 -1.67 -24.32 9.06
N GLY A 256 -1.94 -25.32 9.91
CA GLY A 256 -2.49 -26.59 9.48
C GLY A 256 -1.57 -27.34 8.53
N THR A 257 -2.03 -27.63 7.32
CA THR A 257 -1.22 -28.29 6.28
C THR A 257 -0.27 -27.34 5.54
N LEU A 258 -0.46 -26.01 5.67
CA LEU A 258 0.38 -25.02 4.99
C LEU A 258 1.84 -25.04 5.48
N GLN A 259 2.08 -25.49 6.72
CA GLN A 259 3.44 -25.71 7.24
C GLN A 259 4.26 -26.74 6.44
N GLU A 260 3.64 -27.49 5.52
CA GLU A 260 4.29 -28.43 4.60
C GLU A 260 4.39 -27.90 3.17
N ARG A 261 3.87 -26.69 2.91
CA ARG A 261 3.88 -26.02 1.61
C ARG A 261 4.80 -24.80 1.58
N TYR A 262 5.08 -24.21 2.73
CA TYR A 262 5.98 -23.06 2.85
C TYR A 262 7.33 -23.47 3.44
N VAL A 263 8.40 -23.16 2.69
CA VAL A 263 9.80 -23.49 3.03
C VAL A 263 10.15 -22.95 4.41
N ASP A 264 9.83 -21.69 4.67
CA ASP A 264 10.17 -20.98 5.91
C ASP A 264 9.54 -21.64 7.15
N LEU A 265 8.25 -22.02 7.07
CA LEU A 265 7.57 -22.72 8.16
C LEU A 265 8.15 -24.12 8.40
N ALA A 266 8.42 -24.87 7.33
CA ALA A 266 9.03 -26.19 7.43
C ALA A 266 10.45 -26.11 8.02
N TRP A 267 11.21 -25.08 7.64
CA TRP A 267 12.55 -24.82 8.13
C TRP A 267 12.57 -24.45 9.61
N LEU A 268 11.69 -23.55 10.03
CA LEU A 268 11.55 -23.21 11.44
C LEU A 268 11.19 -24.44 12.30
N ARG A 269 10.29 -25.32 11.82
CA ARG A 269 9.98 -26.59 12.50
C ARG A 269 11.21 -27.47 12.65
N ALA A 270 12.00 -27.64 11.59
CA ALA A 270 13.22 -28.43 11.64
C ALA A 270 14.19 -27.91 12.72
N ARG A 271 14.39 -26.59 12.78
CA ARG A 271 15.22 -25.93 13.80
C ARG A 271 14.67 -26.15 15.21
N ILE A 272 13.36 -26.03 15.42
CA ILE A 272 12.76 -26.27 16.73
C ILE A 272 12.94 -27.73 17.17
N PHE A 273 12.69 -28.70 16.28
CA PHE A 273 12.86 -30.12 16.61
C PHE A 273 14.33 -30.46 16.91
N ALA A 274 15.27 -29.86 16.18
CA ALA A 274 16.69 -30.07 16.40
C ALA A 274 17.11 -29.62 17.81
N VAL A 275 16.67 -28.43 18.24
CA VAL A 275 16.95 -27.91 19.59
C VAL A 275 16.29 -28.76 20.68
N LYS A 276 15.11 -29.32 20.41
CA LYS A 276 14.41 -30.25 21.31
C LYS A 276 14.96 -31.68 21.30
N ASN A 277 16.03 -31.93 20.53
CA ASN A 277 16.63 -33.25 20.32
C ASN A 277 15.65 -34.30 19.77
N ASP A 278 14.62 -33.87 19.02
CA ASP A 278 13.70 -34.76 18.30
C ASP A 278 14.26 -35.05 16.91
N ARG A 279 15.13 -36.06 16.81
CA ARG A 279 15.78 -36.46 15.55
C ARG A 279 14.78 -36.85 14.47
N ALA A 280 13.70 -37.55 14.84
CA ALA A 280 12.70 -38.02 13.88
C ALA A 280 11.83 -36.88 13.35
N GLY A 281 11.44 -35.94 14.21
CA GLY A 281 10.77 -34.70 13.82
C GLY A 281 11.66 -33.82 12.94
N THR A 282 12.94 -33.68 13.32
CA THR A 282 13.94 -32.90 12.58
C THR A 282 14.10 -33.43 11.16
N MET A 283 14.36 -34.72 10.99
CA MET A 283 14.58 -35.30 9.65
C MET A 283 13.35 -35.18 8.75
N ARG A 284 12.14 -35.42 9.27
CA ARG A 284 10.91 -35.24 8.48
C ARG A 284 10.75 -33.79 8.01
N ALA A 285 10.96 -32.82 8.90
CA ALA A 285 10.84 -31.41 8.54
C ALA A 285 11.93 -30.99 7.52
N LEU A 286 13.17 -31.48 7.65
CA LEU A 286 14.24 -31.25 6.69
C LEU A 286 13.93 -31.86 5.31
N GLU A 287 13.33 -33.05 5.26
CA GLU A 287 12.88 -33.66 4.01
C GLU A 287 11.82 -32.82 3.32
N THR A 288 10.87 -32.25 4.08
CA THR A 288 9.89 -31.29 3.55
C THR A 288 10.59 -30.05 2.99
N VAL A 289 11.52 -29.45 3.73
CA VAL A 289 12.29 -28.28 3.25
C VAL A 289 13.01 -28.59 1.95
N LEU A 290 13.72 -29.72 1.87
CA LEU A 290 14.48 -30.10 0.67
C LEU A 290 13.61 -30.57 -0.50
N THR A 291 12.36 -30.92 -0.24
CA THR A 291 11.37 -31.18 -1.30
C THR A 291 10.87 -29.88 -1.91
N LEU A 292 10.63 -28.86 -1.07
CA LEU A 292 10.14 -27.55 -1.49
C LEU A 292 11.26 -26.68 -2.10
N ASP A 293 12.45 -26.70 -1.50
CA ASP A 293 13.67 -26.06 -2.00
C ASP A 293 14.87 -27.04 -1.92
N PRO A 294 15.13 -27.80 -3.00
CA PRO A 294 16.28 -28.70 -3.09
C PRO A 294 17.64 -27.99 -2.92
N ASN A 295 17.68 -26.67 -3.11
CA ASN A 295 18.88 -25.88 -3.02
C ASN A 295 19.12 -25.24 -1.64
N HIS A 296 18.24 -25.46 -0.67
CA HIS A 296 18.38 -24.91 0.67
C HIS A 296 19.67 -25.40 1.35
N LYS A 297 20.68 -24.53 1.46
CA LYS A 297 22.04 -24.91 1.91
C LYS A 297 22.06 -25.39 3.36
N ASP A 298 21.40 -24.65 4.25
CA ASP A 298 21.42 -24.94 5.68
C ASP A 298 20.68 -26.24 6.03
N ALA A 299 19.54 -26.49 5.41
CA ALA A 299 18.80 -27.73 5.55
C ALA A 299 19.62 -28.95 5.07
N ARG A 300 20.35 -28.83 3.94
CA ARG A 300 21.25 -29.90 3.47
C ARG A 300 22.36 -30.19 4.47
N HIS A 301 23.01 -29.15 4.99
CA HIS A 301 24.08 -29.29 5.97
C HIS A 301 23.56 -29.95 7.27
N MET A 302 22.43 -29.47 7.80
CA MET A 302 21.81 -30.05 8.98
C MET A 302 21.37 -31.51 8.75
N ALA A 303 20.80 -31.84 7.59
CA ALA A 303 20.40 -33.21 7.29
C ALA A 303 21.60 -34.18 7.27
N GLN A 304 22.77 -33.74 6.80
CA GLN A 304 23.99 -34.54 6.82
C GLN A 304 24.47 -34.84 8.24
N SER A 305 24.44 -33.85 9.14
CA SER A 305 24.83 -34.06 10.55
C SER A 305 23.91 -35.06 11.27
N PHE A 306 22.63 -35.09 10.93
CA PHE A 306 21.67 -36.04 11.51
C PHE A 306 21.62 -37.41 10.81
N ARG A 307 22.32 -37.62 9.69
CA ARG A 307 22.44 -38.93 9.03
C ARG A 307 23.65 -39.73 9.51
N THR A 308 24.69 -39.05 9.98
CA THR A 308 25.88 -39.70 10.49
C THR A 308 25.59 -40.25 11.91
N PRO A 309 25.75 -41.55 12.18
CA PRO A 309 25.65 -42.06 13.55
C PRO A 309 26.77 -41.44 14.40
N GLN A 310 26.42 -40.92 15.58
CA GLN A 310 27.39 -40.55 16.62
C GLN A 310 27.83 -41.81 17.37
#